data_AF-A0A679FDQ9-F1
#
_entry.id   AF-A0A679FDQ9-F1
#
_cell.length_a   1.000
_cell.length_b   1.000
_cell.length_c   1.000
_cell.angle_alpha   90.00
_cell.angle_beta   90.00
_cell.angle_gamma   90.00
#
_symmetry.space_group_name_H-M   'P 1'
#
loop_
_entity.id
_entity.type
_entity.pdbx_description
1 polymer ?
#
loop_
_entity_poly.entity_id
_entity_poly.type
_entity_poly.pdbx_seq_one_letter_code
_entity_poly.pdbx_strand_id
1 'polypeptide(L)'
;MELASVGSARIGAGGLSMHVNKVDHVTTVERVAERLGESVDFIHDVALEMDTEDGVIWVYGIGNDGVLAFTDFGIETLVELIEIHKDLKSRAGA
;
A
#
# COMPACT_ATOMS: atom_id res chain seq x y z
N MET A 1 -35.78 6.82 51.79
CA MET A 1 -34.83 5.75 52.11
C MET A 1 -33.64 5.91 51.19
N GLU A 2 -32.52 6.30 51.79
CA GLU A 2 -31.21 6.34 51.17
C GLU A 2 -30.67 4.93 51.00
N LEU A 3 -30.02 4.64 49.86
CA LEU A 3 -28.97 3.63 49.79
C LEU A 3 -27.89 4.14 48.83
N ALA A 4 -26.72 4.40 49.40
CA ALA A 4 -25.51 4.77 48.66
C ALA A 4 -25.05 3.60 47.78
N SER A 5 -24.76 3.90 46.51
CA SER A 5 -24.03 3.01 45.62
C SER A 5 -22.61 3.55 45.49
N VAL A 6 -21.70 2.84 46.15
CA VAL A 6 -20.26 3.00 46.15
C VAL A 6 -19.73 3.14 44.72
N GLY A 7 -18.82 4.10 44.54
CA GLY A 7 -18.22 4.41 43.26
C GLY A 7 -17.52 3.21 42.63
N SER A 8 -17.75 3.04 41.34
CA SER A 8 -16.77 2.41 40.45
C SER A 8 -16.38 3.46 39.43
N ALA A 9 -15.31 4.18 39.76
CA ALA A 9 -14.59 4.99 38.79
C ALA A 9 -14.14 4.06 37.67
N ARG A 10 -14.85 4.10 36.54
CA ARG A 10 -14.43 3.40 35.34
C ARG A 10 -13.25 4.21 34.81
N ILE A 11 -12.07 3.72 35.14
CA ILE A 11 -10.77 4.26 34.75
C ILE A 11 -10.81 4.49 33.24
N GLY A 12 -10.64 5.76 32.84
CA GLY A 12 -10.48 6.13 31.44
C GLY A 12 -9.24 5.47 30.88
N ALA A 13 -9.40 4.30 30.27
CA ALA A 13 -8.43 3.76 29.35
C ALA A 13 -8.81 4.32 27.98
N GLY A 14 -8.17 5.41 27.58
CA GLY A 14 -8.11 5.79 26.17
C GLY A 14 -7.45 4.64 25.43
N GLY A 15 -8.27 3.70 24.96
CA GLY A 15 -7.81 2.59 24.16
C GLY A 15 -7.16 3.20 22.92
N LEU A 16 -5.85 2.98 22.78
CA LEU A 16 -5.19 3.13 21.49
C LEU A 16 -6.00 2.24 20.54
N SER A 17 -6.86 2.85 19.73
CA SER A 17 -7.54 2.13 18.66
C SER A 17 -6.44 1.65 17.74
N MET A 18 -6.00 0.40 17.94
CA MET A 18 -5.04 -0.23 17.05
C MET A 18 -5.71 -0.22 15.67
N HIS A 19 -5.15 0.59 14.77
CA HIS A 19 -5.59 0.60 13.38
C HIS A 19 -5.23 -0.78 12.82
N VAL A 20 -6.23 -1.62 12.59
CA VAL A 20 -6.04 -2.92 11.94
C VAL A 20 -5.70 -2.66 10.48
N ASN A 21 -4.83 -3.48 9.88
CA ASN A 21 -4.51 -3.35 8.47
C ASN A 21 -5.81 -3.40 7.63
N LYS A 22 -6.05 -2.36 6.84
CA LYS A 22 -7.22 -2.26 5.95
C LYS A 22 -7.05 -3.04 4.65
N VAL A 23 -5.83 -3.50 4.36
CA VAL A 23 -5.49 -4.28 3.17
C VAL A 23 -5.71 -5.76 3.47
N ASP A 24 -6.65 -6.39 2.77
CA ASP A 24 -6.92 -7.83 2.88
C ASP A 24 -6.10 -8.66 1.86
N HIS A 25 -5.66 -8.06 0.76
CA HIS A 25 -4.86 -8.72 -0.26
C HIS A 25 -3.94 -7.76 -1.02
N VAL A 26 -2.94 -8.34 -1.68
CA VAL A 26 -1.97 -7.64 -2.54
C VAL A 26 -1.74 -8.44 -3.82
N THR A 27 -1.31 -7.77 -4.89
CA THR A 27 -0.95 -8.38 -6.17
C THR A 27 0.54 -8.17 -6.44
N THR A 28 1.28 -9.25 -6.71
CA THR A 28 2.73 -9.17 -6.98
C THR A 28 3.03 -8.40 -8.26
N VAL A 29 4.21 -7.79 -8.33
CA VAL A 29 4.68 -7.00 -9.47
C VAL A 29 4.60 -7.75 -10.80
N GLU A 30 4.94 -9.05 -10.82
CA GLU A 30 4.83 -9.88 -12.03
C GLU A 30 3.39 -9.96 -12.54
N ARG A 31 2.43 -10.12 -11.63
CA ARG A 31 1.00 -10.23 -11.96
C ARG A 31 0.43 -8.88 -12.40
N VAL A 32 0.90 -7.77 -11.83
CA VAL A 32 0.54 -6.41 -12.25
C VAL A 32 1.12 -6.11 -13.63
N ALA A 33 2.40 -6.41 -13.86
CA ALA A 33 3.05 -6.22 -15.16
C ALA A 33 2.32 -6.99 -16.28
N GLU A 34 1.97 -8.26 -16.04
CA GLU A 34 1.14 -9.05 -16.96
C GLU A 34 -0.22 -8.38 -17.23
N ARG A 35 -0.89 -7.87 -16.18
CA ARG A 35 -2.20 -7.21 -16.31
C ARG A 35 -2.13 -5.92 -17.11
N LEU A 36 -1.05 -5.15 -16.96
CA LEU A 36 -0.86 -3.86 -17.62
C LEU A 36 -0.21 -3.99 -19.01
N GLY A 37 0.32 -5.16 -19.36
CA GLY A 37 1.07 -5.36 -20.61
C GLY A 37 2.44 -4.67 -20.60
N GLU A 38 3.01 -4.44 -19.42
CA GLU A 38 4.28 -3.74 -19.22
C GLU A 38 5.38 -4.72 -18.78
N SER A 39 6.65 -4.33 -18.90
CA SER A 39 7.75 -5.13 -18.34
C SER A 39 7.86 -4.94 -16.83
N VAL A 40 8.24 -6.02 -16.13
CA VAL A 40 8.48 -5.99 -14.67
C VAL A 40 9.53 -4.94 -14.32
N ASP A 41 10.61 -4.83 -15.09
CA ASP A 41 11.66 -3.82 -14.88
C ASP A 41 11.11 -2.39 -14.97
N PHE A 42 10.23 -2.10 -15.95
CA PHE A 42 9.63 -0.78 -16.07
C PHE A 42 8.69 -0.47 -14.89
N ILE A 43 7.90 -1.45 -14.44
CA ILE A 43 7.06 -1.29 -13.26
C ILE A 43 7.91 -1.04 -12.01
N HIS A 44 9.05 -1.74 -11.87
CA HIS A 44 9.98 -1.48 -10.77
C HIS A 44 10.51 -0.06 -10.80
N ASP A 45 10.98 0.42 -11.95
CA ASP A 45 11.51 1.78 -12.10
C ASP A 45 10.48 2.84 -11.68
N VAL A 46 9.22 2.70 -12.13
CA VAL A 46 8.14 3.62 -11.76
C VAL A 46 7.79 3.51 -10.27
N ALA A 47 7.75 2.29 -9.73
CA ALA A 47 7.41 2.07 -8.33
C ALA A 47 8.49 2.57 -7.34
N LEU A 48 9.70 2.92 -7.81
CA LEU A 48 10.71 3.60 -6.99
C LEU A 48 10.25 4.99 -6.52
N GLU A 49 9.25 5.58 -7.19
CA GLU A 49 8.66 6.87 -6.80
C GLU A 49 7.50 6.72 -5.81
N MET A 50 7.10 5.49 -5.48
CA MET A 50 5.99 5.20 -4.57
C MET A 50 6.50 4.93 -3.16
N ASP A 51 5.83 5.52 -2.17
CA ASP A 51 6.00 5.19 -0.76
C ASP A 51 4.96 4.17 -0.29
N THR A 52 5.14 3.60 0.91
CA THR A 52 4.17 2.64 1.48
C THR A 52 2.75 3.21 1.57
N GLU A 53 2.60 4.54 1.70
CA GLU A 53 1.31 5.24 1.69
C GLU A 53 0.63 5.20 0.31
N ASP A 54 1.40 5.11 -0.76
CA ASP A 54 0.94 4.96 -2.14
C ASP A 54 0.53 3.52 -2.47
N GLY A 55 0.60 2.61 -1.51
CA GLY A 55 0.09 1.25 -1.65
C GLY A 55 1.08 0.23 -2.22
N VAL A 56 2.37 0.55 -2.23
CA VAL A 56 3.46 -0.42 -2.50
C VAL A 56 3.87 -1.16 -1.22
N ILE A 57 4.07 -2.47 -1.34
CA ILE A 57 4.35 -3.37 -0.21
C ILE A 57 5.46 -4.36 -0.62
N TRP A 58 6.39 -4.65 0.30
CA TRP A 58 7.38 -5.72 0.14
C TRP A 58 6.90 -7.01 0.81
N VAL A 59 6.85 -8.09 0.04
CA VAL A 59 6.48 -9.44 0.50
C VAL A 59 7.72 -10.31 0.59
N TYR A 60 8.08 -10.72 1.81
CA TYR A 60 9.25 -11.57 2.05
C TYR A 60 8.83 -13.04 2.21
N GLY A 61 9.48 -13.91 1.43
CA GLY A 61 9.30 -15.36 1.51
C GLY A 61 10.34 -16.05 2.40
N ILE A 62 10.54 -17.35 2.17
CA ILE A 62 11.61 -18.13 2.83
C ILE A 62 13.01 -17.74 2.31
N GLY A 63 13.08 -17.20 1.09
CA GLY A 63 14.30 -16.68 0.50
C GLY A 63 14.68 -15.30 1.05
N ASN A 64 15.87 -14.83 0.66
CA ASN A 64 16.36 -13.52 1.08
C ASN A 64 15.87 -12.36 0.20
N ASP A 65 15.16 -12.68 -0.88
CA ASP A 65 14.66 -11.70 -1.84
C ASP A 65 13.21 -11.35 -1.54
N GLY A 66 12.94 -10.06 -1.38
CA GLY A 66 11.58 -9.52 -1.28
C GLY A 66 10.94 -9.41 -2.66
N VAL A 67 9.65 -9.68 -2.73
CA VAL A 67 8.83 -9.47 -3.93
C VAL A 67 8.03 -8.19 -3.74
N LEU A 68 8.15 -7.28 -4.70
CA LEU A 68 7.32 -6.08 -4.73
C LEU A 68 5.87 -6.47 -5.03
N ALA A 69 4.92 -5.90 -4.29
CA ALA A 69 3.50 -6.11 -4.48
C ALA A 69 2.73 -4.81 -4.26
N PHE A 70 1.51 -4.77 -4.79
CA PHE A 70 0.65 -3.61 -4.76
C PHE A 70 -0.69 -3.96 -4.14
N THR A 71 -1.21 -3.04 -3.33
CA THR A 71 -2.65 -3.01 -2.99
C THR A 71 -3.46 -2.62 -4.22
N ASP A 72 -4.78 -2.77 -4.20
CA ASP A 72 -5.63 -2.25 -5.29
C ASP A 72 -5.44 -0.74 -5.50
N PHE A 73 -5.39 0.04 -4.42
CA PHE A 73 -5.07 1.48 -4.47
C PHE A 73 -3.67 1.72 -5.06
N GLY A 74 -2.69 0.91 -4.69
CA GLY A 74 -1.34 1.02 -5.24
C GLY A 74 -1.26 0.73 -6.74
N ILE A 75 -2.13 -0.14 -7.27
CA ILE A 75 -2.23 -0.34 -8.71
C ILE A 75 -2.81 0.90 -9.39
N GLU A 76 -3.82 1.55 -8.80
CA GLU A 76 -4.38 2.81 -9.33
C GLU A 76 -3.31 3.90 -9.38
N THR A 77 -2.59 4.14 -8.28
CA THR A 77 -1.49 5.12 -8.22
C THR A 77 -0.38 4.81 -9.22
N LEU A 78 0.00 3.53 -9.35
CA LEU A 78 1.00 3.08 -10.31
C LEU A 78 0.58 3.39 -11.76
N VAL A 79 -0.70 3.18 -12.11
CA VAL A 79 -1.20 3.49 -13.46
C VAL A 79 -1.05 4.98 -13.77
N GLU A 80 -1.40 5.86 -12.83
CA GLU A 80 -1.23 7.32 -13.00
C GLU A 80 0.24 7.70 -13.21
N LEU A 81 1.16 7.12 -12.43
CA LEU A 81 2.60 7.37 -12.58
C LEU A 81 3.17 6.86 -13.91
N ILE A 82 2.67 5.72 -14.41
CA ILE A 82 3.04 5.19 -15.73
C ILE A 82 2.62 6.16 -16.83
N GLU A 83 1.42 6.73 -16.76
CA GLU A 83 0.95 7.71 -17.74
C GLU A 83 1.84 8.96 -17.76
N ILE A 84 2.20 9.48 -16.58
CA ILE A 84 3.13 10.62 -16.44
C ILE A 84 4.49 10.30 -17.06
N HIS A 85 5.07 9.13 -16.77
CA HIS A 85 6.35 8.70 -17.34
C HIS A 85 6.32 8.62 -18.86
N LYS A 86 5.24 8.07 -19.42
CA LYS A 86 5.06 7.95 -20.86
C LYS A 86 4.90 9.30 -21.54
N ASP A 87 4.14 10.22 -20.95
CA ASP A 87 4.01 11.60 -21.45
C ASP A 87 5.37 12.31 -21.46
N LEU A 88 6.10 12.28 -20.34
CA LEU A 88 7.42 12.90 -20.22
C LEU A 88 8.42 12.33 -21.23
N LYS A 89 8.43 11.00 -21.42
CA LYS A 89 9.28 10.34 -22.41
C LYS A 89 8.92 10.77 -23.83
N SER A 90 7.63 10.92 -24.14
CA SER A 90 7.19 11.38 -25.47
C SER A 90 7.62 12.81 -25.77
N ARG A 91 7.64 13.67 -24.75
CA ARG A 91 8.02 15.09 -24.84
C ARG A 91 9.52 15.32 -24.86
N ALA A 92 10.30 14.45 -24.22
CA ALA A 92 11.76 14.51 -24.24
C ALA A 92 12.37 13.98 -25.56
N GLY A 93 11.58 13.21 -26.33
CA GLY A 93 11.97 12.67 -27.64
C GLY A 93 11.51 13.51 -28.85
N ALA A 94 10.88 14.67 -28.63
CA ALA A 94 10.45 15.64 -29.64
C ALA A 94 11.39 16.86 -29.68
#